data_AF-A0AAD5EZT4-F1
#
_entry.id   AF-A0AAD5EZT4-F1
#
_cell.length_a   1.000
_cell.length_b   1.000
_cell.length_c   1.000
_cell.angle_alpha   90.00
_cell.angle_beta   90.00
_cell.angle_gamma   90.00
#
_symmetry.space_group_name_H-M   'P 1'
#
loop_
_entity.id
_entity.type
_entity.pdbx_description
1 polymer ?
#
loop_
_entity_poly.entity_id
_entity_poly.type
_entity_poly.pdbx_seq_one_letter_code
_entity_poly.pdbx_strand_id
1 'polypeptide(L)'
;MTFSKVYRATVFAKRKQGVSQEEFSRRFARHGTLAGPVIKKHNGIAYIQHHVFDTYAEEFKEKIGPEMAPFFTFVQADGINTLIFPTMDDLVGFFKDPAHEETLNADVAEFADPTTVTFAVGDENVVIEGGKLLV
;
A
#
# COMPACT_ATOMS: atom_id res chain seq x y z
N MET A 1 -19.89 -3.30 15.95
CA MET A 1 -18.82 -3.37 14.93
C MET A 1 -19.49 -3.29 13.57
N THR A 2 -19.27 -2.19 12.85
CA THR A 2 -19.90 -1.97 11.56
C THR A 2 -18.80 -2.02 10.52
N PHE A 3 -18.71 -3.15 9.83
CA PHE A 3 -17.79 -3.28 8.70
C PHE A 3 -18.24 -2.37 7.56
N SER A 4 -17.28 -1.78 6.85
CA SER A 4 -17.52 -0.92 5.70
C SER A 4 -18.11 -1.69 4.51
N LYS A 5 -18.06 -3.04 4.54
CA LYS A 5 -18.53 -3.93 3.47
C LYS A 5 -17.85 -3.62 2.14
N VAL A 6 -16.56 -3.35 2.21
CA VAL A 6 -15.69 -3.12 1.05
C VAL A 6 -14.61 -4.18 0.99
N TYR A 7 -13.96 -4.30 -0.16
CA TYR A 7 -12.83 -5.19 -0.36
C TYR A 7 -11.56 -4.37 -0.42
N ARG A 8 -10.74 -4.51 0.62
CA ARG A 8 -9.45 -3.86 0.75
C ARG A 8 -8.35 -4.85 0.39
N ALA A 9 -7.44 -4.43 -0.50
CA ALA A 9 -6.15 -5.08 -0.69
C ALA A 9 -5.03 -4.13 -0.23
N THR A 10 -4.15 -4.60 0.63
CA THR A 10 -2.93 -3.90 1.05
C THR A 10 -1.73 -4.65 0.50
N VAL A 11 -0.91 -3.97 -0.30
CA VAL A 11 0.25 -4.56 -0.98
C VAL A 11 1.52 -3.95 -0.40
N PHE A 12 2.45 -4.78 0.01
CA PHE A 12 3.75 -4.38 0.55
C PHE A 12 4.82 -4.71 -0.49
N ALA A 13 5.72 -3.77 -0.77
CA ALA A 13 6.81 -3.96 -1.71
C ALA A 13 8.12 -3.41 -1.14
N LYS A 14 9.21 -4.13 -1.41
CA LYS A 14 10.57 -3.68 -1.11
C LYS A 14 11.26 -3.22 -2.38
N ARG A 15 12.15 -2.24 -2.26
CA ARG A 15 13.00 -1.79 -3.38
C ARG A 15 14.03 -2.85 -3.76
N LYS A 16 14.44 -2.85 -5.02
CA LYS A 16 15.57 -3.66 -5.48
C LYS A 16 16.87 -3.25 -4.80
N GLN A 17 17.81 -4.19 -4.71
CA GLN A 17 19.17 -3.87 -4.28
C GLN A 17 19.78 -2.78 -5.18
N GLY A 18 20.39 -1.77 -4.56
CA GLY A 18 21.00 -0.64 -5.26
C GLY A 18 20.06 0.52 -5.58
N VAL A 19 18.75 0.38 -5.36
CA VAL A 19 17.78 1.49 -5.48
C VAL A 19 17.71 2.23 -4.14
N SER A 20 17.78 3.57 -4.14
CA SER A 20 17.63 4.39 -2.92
C SER A 20 16.14 4.49 -2.49
N GLN A 21 15.86 4.90 -1.24
CA GLN A 21 14.47 5.08 -0.80
C GLN A 21 13.79 6.22 -1.56
N GLU A 22 14.54 7.28 -1.87
CA GLU A 22 14.06 8.43 -2.64
C GLU A 22 13.74 8.04 -4.09
N GLU A 23 14.64 7.27 -4.72
CA GLU A 23 14.41 6.76 -6.08
C GLU A 23 13.20 5.85 -6.14
N PHE A 24 13.11 4.88 -5.20
CA PHE A 24 11.97 4.00 -5.07
C PHE A 24 10.68 4.81 -4.87
N SER A 25 10.68 5.74 -3.91
CA SER A 25 9.50 6.55 -3.57
C SER A 25 9.02 7.39 -4.75
N ARG A 26 9.94 8.01 -5.51
CA ARG A 26 9.59 8.77 -6.72
C ARG A 26 8.97 7.88 -7.79
N ARG A 27 9.55 6.71 -8.05
CA ARG A 27 9.02 5.75 -9.03
C ARG A 27 7.68 5.16 -8.58
N PHE A 28 7.54 4.86 -7.30
CA PHE A 28 6.31 4.37 -6.72
C PHE A 28 5.19 5.42 -6.82
N ALA A 29 5.46 6.70 -6.55
CA ALA A 29 4.48 7.77 -6.76
C ALA A 29 4.00 7.83 -8.23
N ARG A 30 4.95 7.73 -9.18
CA ARG A 30 4.63 7.64 -10.62
C ARG A 30 3.80 6.40 -10.94
N HIS A 31 4.17 5.24 -10.40
CA HIS A 31 3.40 4.00 -10.56
C HIS A 31 1.93 4.20 -10.18
N GLY A 32 1.68 4.95 -9.11
CA GLY A 32 0.32 5.26 -8.68
C GLY A 32 -0.49 6.06 -9.69
N THR A 33 0.15 6.97 -10.42
CA THR A 33 -0.51 7.72 -11.52
C THR A 33 -0.87 6.82 -12.70
N LEU A 34 -0.11 5.75 -12.94
CA LEU A 34 -0.38 4.75 -13.97
C LEU A 34 -1.49 3.79 -13.54
N ALA A 35 -1.49 3.38 -12.27
CA ALA A 35 -2.49 2.46 -11.73
C ALA A 35 -3.88 3.12 -11.60
N GLY A 36 -3.94 4.40 -11.26
CA GLY A 36 -5.19 5.14 -11.00
C GLY A 36 -6.29 4.96 -12.06
N PRO A 37 -6.01 5.15 -13.37
CA PRO A 37 -6.98 4.91 -14.43
C PRO A 37 -7.52 3.47 -14.50
N VAL A 38 -6.66 2.46 -14.28
CA VAL A 38 -7.04 1.04 -14.30
C VAL A 38 -7.89 0.70 -13.06
N ILE A 39 -7.50 1.21 -11.89
CA ILE A 39 -8.28 1.06 -10.65
C ILE A 39 -9.66 1.67 -10.83
N LYS A 40 -9.75 2.89 -11.38
CA LYS A 40 -11.03 3.56 -11.65
C LYS A 40 -11.89 2.80 -12.67
N LYS A 41 -11.28 2.21 -13.71
CA LYS A 41 -11.98 1.37 -14.70
C LYS A 41 -12.71 0.19 -14.05
N HIS A 42 -12.15 -0.36 -12.98
CA HIS A 42 -12.74 -1.46 -12.19
C HIS A 42 -13.43 -0.96 -10.91
N ASN A 43 -14.04 0.22 -10.94
CA ASN A 43 -14.84 0.76 -9.83
C ASN A 43 -14.09 0.96 -8.50
N GLY A 44 -12.76 1.11 -8.52
CA GLY A 44 -11.99 1.37 -7.32
C GLY A 44 -12.43 2.67 -6.61
N ILE A 45 -12.67 2.55 -5.30
CA ILE A 45 -13.14 3.62 -4.41
C ILE A 45 -11.96 4.48 -3.95
N ALA A 46 -10.86 3.83 -3.59
CA ALA A 46 -9.67 4.51 -3.11
C ALA A 46 -8.39 3.79 -3.51
N TYR A 47 -7.34 4.57 -3.72
CA TYR A 47 -5.98 4.10 -3.89
C TYR A 47 -5.03 5.02 -3.13
N ILE A 48 -4.34 4.46 -2.15
CA ILE A 48 -3.51 5.20 -1.20
C ILE A 48 -2.11 4.62 -1.24
N GLN A 49 -1.10 5.48 -1.32
CA GLN A 49 0.30 5.09 -1.25
C GLN A 49 0.90 5.58 0.06
N HIS A 50 1.48 4.67 0.82
CA HIS A 50 2.27 4.94 2.01
C HIS A 50 3.73 4.65 1.66
N HIS A 51 4.51 5.74 1.61
CA HIS A 51 5.92 5.72 1.30
C HIS A 51 6.69 5.53 2.59
N VAL A 52 7.37 4.39 2.74
CA VAL A 52 8.03 4.01 3.98
C VAL A 52 9.49 4.41 3.90
N PHE A 53 9.88 5.39 4.70
CA PHE A 53 11.28 5.77 4.89
C PHE A 53 11.74 5.37 6.29
N ASP A 54 12.99 4.93 6.38
CA ASP A 54 13.58 4.47 7.64
C ASP A 54 13.61 5.61 8.68
N THR A 55 13.80 6.84 8.22
CA THR A 55 13.84 8.06 9.04
C THR A 55 12.57 8.28 9.87
N TYR A 56 11.38 7.97 9.34
CA TYR A 56 10.14 8.09 10.12
C TYR A 56 10.03 7.04 11.22
N ALA A 57 10.51 5.82 10.97
CA ALA A 57 10.53 4.76 11.98
C ALA A 57 11.58 5.07 13.07
N GLU A 58 12.73 5.61 12.69
CA GLU A 58 13.77 6.09 13.63
C GLU A 58 13.25 7.22 14.51
N GLU A 59 12.64 8.25 13.91
CA GLU A 59 12.06 9.37 14.65
C GLU A 59 10.97 8.89 15.63
N PHE A 60 10.11 7.95 15.20
CA PHE A 60 9.10 7.38 16.09
C PHE A 60 9.72 6.65 17.29
N LYS A 61 10.74 5.81 17.05
CA LYS A 61 11.45 5.07 18.12
C LYS A 61 12.12 6.02 19.11
N GLU A 62 12.73 7.10 18.62
CA GLU A 62 13.32 8.13 19.45
C GLU A 62 12.28 8.79 20.35
N LYS A 63 11.16 9.24 19.77
CA LYS A 63 10.11 9.97 20.51
C LYS A 63 9.35 9.09 21.50
N ILE A 64 9.13 7.82 21.19
CA ILE A 64 8.40 6.91 22.09
C ILE A 64 9.29 6.39 23.24
N GLY A 65 10.62 6.47 23.07
CA GLY A 65 11.61 6.16 24.11
C GLY A 65 11.98 4.67 24.21
N PRO A 66 13.10 4.37 24.89
CA PRO A 66 13.70 3.03 24.91
C PRO A 66 12.89 1.99 25.69
N GLU A 67 12.01 2.42 26.59
CA GLU A 67 11.13 1.53 27.35
C GLU A 67 10.01 0.96 26.48
N MET A 68 9.53 1.75 25.51
CA MET A 68 8.40 1.40 24.65
C MET A 68 8.82 0.86 23.28
N ALA A 69 9.91 1.39 22.72
CA ALA A 69 10.38 1.02 21.38
C ALA A 69 10.52 -0.51 21.15
N PRO A 70 10.97 -1.34 22.12
CA PRO A 70 11.09 -2.79 21.93
C PRO A 70 9.75 -3.51 21.68
N PHE A 71 8.61 -2.92 22.03
CA PHE A 71 7.30 -3.53 21.78
C PHE A 71 6.80 -3.35 20.34
N PHE A 72 7.49 -2.55 19.52
CA PHE A 72 7.08 -2.25 18.15
C PHE A 72 8.04 -2.86 17.14
N THR A 73 7.52 -3.75 16.30
CA THR A 73 8.23 -4.27 15.12
C THR A 73 7.73 -3.55 13.88
N PHE A 74 8.67 -2.99 13.09
CA PHE A 74 8.36 -2.22 11.90
C PHE A 74 8.44 -3.12 10.66
N VAL A 75 7.44 -3.00 9.80
CA VAL A 75 7.39 -3.73 8.52
C VAL A 75 8.61 -3.41 7.67
N GLN A 76 9.17 -4.43 7.02
CA GLN A 76 10.32 -4.30 6.13
C GLN A 76 9.85 -4.12 4.70
N ALA A 77 9.26 -2.96 4.42
CA ALA A 77 8.80 -2.55 3.09
C ALA A 77 9.22 -1.10 2.83
N ASP A 78 9.40 -0.74 1.55
CA ASP A 78 9.69 0.65 1.13
C ASP A 78 8.42 1.33 0.59
N GLY A 79 7.45 0.56 0.11
CA GLY A 79 6.17 1.05 -0.38
C GLY A 79 5.04 0.15 0.05
N ILE A 80 3.97 0.76 0.54
CA ILE A 80 2.72 0.09 0.85
C ILE A 80 1.63 0.79 0.06
N ASN A 81 0.83 0.06 -0.71
CA ASN A 81 -0.39 0.62 -1.26
C ASN A 81 -1.63 -0.06 -0.68
N THR A 82 -2.70 0.71 -0.59
CA THR A 82 -4.03 0.23 -0.20
C THR A 82 -5.00 0.55 -1.31
N LEU A 83 -5.66 -0.48 -1.80
CA LEU A 83 -6.70 -0.46 -2.81
C LEU A 83 -8.03 -0.81 -2.16
N ILE A 84 -9.08 -0.04 -2.43
CA ILE A 84 -10.42 -0.30 -1.89
C ILE A 84 -11.40 -0.40 -3.06
N PHE A 85 -12.16 -1.49 -3.09
CA PHE A 85 -13.16 -1.79 -4.12
C PHE A 85 -14.51 -2.17 -3.49
N PRO A 86 -15.63 -1.97 -4.19
CA PRO A 86 -16.95 -2.29 -3.66
C PRO A 86 -17.22 -3.81 -3.64
N THR A 87 -16.63 -4.57 -4.58
CA THR A 87 -16.78 -6.03 -4.64
C THR A 87 -15.44 -6.75 -4.85
N MET A 88 -15.41 -8.04 -4.52
CA MET A 88 -14.25 -8.89 -4.83
C MET A 88 -14.04 -9.01 -6.35
N ASP A 89 -15.12 -9.05 -7.14
CA ASP A 89 -15.02 -9.16 -8.60
C ASP A 89 -14.38 -7.92 -9.21
N ASP A 90 -14.68 -6.73 -8.68
CA ASP A 90 -14.01 -5.47 -9.07
C ASP A 90 -12.50 -5.51 -8.73
N LEU A 91 -12.15 -5.95 -7.51
CA LEU A 91 -10.76 -6.10 -7.10
C LEU A 91 -10.00 -7.10 -8.00
N VAL A 92 -10.59 -8.26 -8.24
CA VAL A 92 -10.01 -9.29 -9.13
C VAL A 92 -9.94 -8.79 -10.57
N GLY A 93 -10.93 -8.02 -11.01
CA GLY A 93 -10.98 -7.39 -12.33
C GLY A 93 -9.77 -6.48 -12.56
N PHE A 94 -9.39 -5.68 -11.56
CA PHE A 94 -8.18 -4.87 -11.61
C PHE A 94 -6.91 -5.70 -11.80
N PHE A 95 -6.71 -6.77 -11.01
CA PHE A 95 -5.52 -7.62 -11.12
C PHE A 95 -5.47 -8.47 -12.40
N LYS A 96 -6.62 -8.78 -13.00
CA LYS A 96 -6.72 -9.50 -14.28
C LYS A 96 -6.73 -8.59 -15.50
N ASP A 97 -6.73 -7.26 -15.32
CA ASP A 97 -6.68 -6.34 -16.44
C ASP A 97 -5.37 -6.53 -17.22
N PRO A 98 -5.39 -6.63 -18.56
CA PRO A 98 -4.16 -6.73 -19.35
C PRO A 98 -3.16 -5.61 -19.05
N ALA A 99 -3.65 -4.39 -18.77
CA ALA A 99 -2.80 -3.27 -18.41
C ALA A 99 -2.06 -3.48 -17.07
N HIS A 100 -2.59 -4.32 -16.19
CA HIS A 100 -1.94 -4.68 -14.94
C HIS A 100 -0.61 -5.38 -15.20
N GLU A 101 -0.60 -6.39 -16.07
CA GLU A 101 0.64 -7.08 -16.43
C GLU A 101 1.54 -6.24 -17.33
N GLU A 102 0.98 -5.73 -18.44
CA GLU A 102 1.76 -5.10 -19.51
C GLU A 102 2.36 -3.75 -19.11
N THR A 103 1.70 -3.02 -18.20
CA THR A 103 2.13 -1.68 -17.79
C THR A 103 2.53 -1.64 -16.33
N LEU A 104 1.68 -2.12 -15.42
CA LEU A 104 1.90 -1.92 -13.98
C LEU A 104 3.02 -2.83 -13.45
N ASN A 105 2.97 -4.13 -13.75
CA ASN A 105 4.00 -5.08 -13.31
C ASN A 105 5.33 -4.81 -14.02
N ALA A 106 5.31 -4.45 -15.31
CA ALA A 106 6.50 -4.03 -16.03
C ALA A 106 7.17 -2.79 -15.38
N ASP A 107 6.39 -1.78 -14.98
CA ASP A 107 6.90 -0.59 -14.30
C ASP A 107 7.46 -0.91 -12.91
N VAL A 108 6.75 -1.72 -12.11
CA VAL A 108 7.20 -2.17 -10.77
C VAL A 108 8.49 -2.97 -10.85
N ALA A 109 8.64 -3.82 -11.86
CA ALA A 109 9.83 -4.61 -12.08
C ALA A 109 11.10 -3.77 -12.27
N GLU A 110 11.00 -2.47 -12.58
CA GLU A 110 12.18 -1.61 -12.71
C GLU A 110 12.75 -1.15 -11.37
N PHE A 111 11.98 -1.19 -10.28
CA PHE A 111 12.38 -0.56 -9.01
C PHE A 111 12.07 -1.35 -7.74
N ALA A 112 11.10 -2.26 -7.79
CA ALA A 112 10.76 -3.14 -6.67
C ALA A 112 11.27 -4.56 -6.90
N ASP A 113 11.56 -5.27 -5.81
CA ASP A 113 11.84 -6.70 -5.85
C ASP A 113 10.53 -7.49 -5.87
N PRO A 114 10.16 -8.13 -6.98
CA PRO A 114 8.88 -8.83 -7.10
C PRO A 114 8.75 -10.00 -6.13
N THR A 115 9.87 -10.57 -5.65
CA THR A 115 9.85 -11.69 -4.69
C THR A 115 9.46 -11.28 -3.28
N THR A 116 9.47 -9.97 -3.01
CA THR A 116 9.12 -9.39 -1.71
C THR A 116 7.68 -8.90 -1.64
N VAL A 117 6.96 -8.94 -2.76
CA VAL A 117 5.60 -8.42 -2.85
C VAL A 117 4.66 -9.34 -2.09
N THR A 118 3.97 -8.79 -1.10
CA THR A 118 3.01 -9.52 -0.27
C THR A 118 1.68 -8.79 -0.19
N PHE A 119 0.61 -9.55 0.03
CA PHE A 119 -0.76 -9.05 0.02
C PHE A 119 -1.48 -9.37 1.33
N ALA A 120 -2.26 -8.41 1.81
CA ALA A 120 -3.32 -8.62 2.78
C ALA A 120 -4.65 -8.23 2.13
N VAL A 121 -5.63 -9.13 2.12
CA VAL A 121 -6.97 -8.88 1.55
C VAL A 121 -8.02 -9.09 2.65
N GLY A 122 -8.95 -8.15 2.79
CA GLY A 122 -9.99 -8.19 3.81
C GLY A 122 -11.00 -7.06 3.71
N ASP A 123 -11.80 -6.89 4.76
CA ASP A 123 -12.74 -5.78 4.93
C ASP A 123 -12.21 -4.81 6.00
N GLU A 124 -12.76 -3.61 6.04
CA GLU A 124 -12.36 -2.55 6.97
C GLU A 124 -13.42 -2.37 8.06
N ASN A 125 -12.97 -2.25 9.31
CA ASN A 125 -13.80 -1.78 10.42
C ASN A 125 -13.26 -0.41 10.86
N VAL A 126 -14.01 0.64 10.55
CA VAL A 126 -13.63 2.02 10.86
C VAL A 126 -14.08 2.37 12.28
N VAL A 127 -13.12 2.58 13.17
CA VAL A 127 -13.39 2.93 14.58
C VAL A 127 -13.37 4.45 14.80
N ILE A 128 -12.54 5.18 14.03
CA ILE A 128 -12.45 6.64 14.06
C ILE A 128 -12.45 7.16 12.62
N GLU A 129 -13.32 8.14 12.31
CA GLU A 129 -13.35 8.84 11.04
C GLU A 129 -13.61 10.33 11.25
N GLY A 130 -12.91 11.20 10.52
CA GLY A 130 -13.07 12.65 10.66
C GLY A 130 -12.81 13.16 12.09
N GLY A 131 -11.91 12.50 12.83
CA GLY A 131 -11.61 12.82 14.23
C GLY A 131 -12.69 12.40 15.25
N LYS A 132 -13.70 11.63 14.83
CA LYS A 132 -14.80 11.17 15.68
C LYS A 132 -14.77 9.67 15.88
N LEU A 133 -15.01 9.25 17.12
CA LEU A 133 -15.21 7.85 17.47
C LEU A 133 -16.57 7.37 16.94
N LEU A 134 -16.58 6.26 16.19
CA LEU A 134 -17.77 5.70 15.52
C LEU A 134 -18.39 4.51 16.26
N VAL A 135 -18.14 4.41 17.58
CA VAL A 135 -18.60 3.31 18.45
C VAL A 135 -20.07 2.94 18.29
#